data_AF-A0A7J0E8N1-F1
#
_entry.id   AF-A0A7J0E8N1-F1
#
_cell.length_a   1.000
_cell.length_b   1.000
_cell.length_c   1.000
_cell.angle_alpha   90.00
_cell.angle_beta   90.00
_cell.angle_gamma   90.00
#
_symmetry.space_group_name_H-M   'P 1'
#
loop_
_entity.id
_entity.type
_entity.pdbx_description
1 polymer ?
#
loop_
_entity_poly.entity_id
_entity_poly.type
_entity_poly.pdbx_seq_one_letter_code
_entity_poly.pdbx_strand_id
1 'polypeptide(L)'
;MSVSDTNLAPTPVSCRVDTGTSTKMAESSGGTIAGLAIGSRLSNLKANVHAFSVCDDPDYFHDYVQGLVDGLHGGVSSRDIVDIQNAKGIGYAMNTTEELKFVKEIAEATGVILDPVYSGKAAYGMMKAMSENPKKWEGRKVLFIHTGGLLGLFDKTDQMGSLVGNWCKMDIRDSIPRKDGTGKMF
;
A
#
# COMPACT_ATOMS: atom_id res chain seq x y z
N MET A 1 -34.43 38.23 6.09
CA MET A 1 -33.28 37.73 6.88
C MET A 1 -33.73 36.46 7.58
N SER A 2 -33.50 35.31 6.96
CA SER A 2 -33.50 33.98 7.58
C SER A 2 -32.97 33.03 6.51
N VAL A 3 -31.67 32.72 6.61
CA VAL A 3 -31.02 31.68 5.82
C VAL A 3 -31.06 30.45 6.72
N SER A 4 -31.80 29.44 6.30
CA SER A 4 -31.85 28.14 6.96
C SER A 4 -30.60 27.34 6.57
N ASP A 5 -29.71 27.15 7.53
CA ASP A 5 -28.51 26.32 7.41
C ASP A 5 -28.88 24.85 7.15
N THR A 6 -28.71 24.40 5.91
CA THR A 6 -28.68 22.97 5.59
C THR A 6 -27.32 22.42 5.98
N ASN A 7 -27.26 21.81 7.16
CA ASN A 7 -26.11 21.13 7.70
C ASN A 7 -25.89 19.80 6.92
N LEU A 8 -25.16 19.86 5.81
CA LEU A 8 -24.69 18.67 5.10
C LEU A 8 -23.47 18.10 5.84
N ALA A 9 -23.72 17.24 6.82
CA ALA A 9 -22.67 16.38 7.34
C ALA A 9 -22.25 15.41 6.22
N PRO A 10 -20.94 15.27 5.89
CA PRO A 10 -20.51 14.29 4.92
C PRO A 10 -20.77 12.89 5.49
N THR A 11 -21.71 12.16 4.88
CA THR A 11 -21.86 10.73 5.14
C THR A 11 -20.54 10.05 4.79
N PRO A 12 -19.86 9.37 5.73
CA PRO A 12 -18.64 8.64 5.41
C PRO A 12 -18.98 7.62 4.31
N VAL A 13 -18.10 7.52 3.32
CA VAL A 13 -18.20 6.56 2.22
C VAL A 13 -18.29 5.16 2.83
N SER A 14 -19.50 4.63 2.93
CA SER A 14 -19.74 3.25 3.36
C SER A 14 -19.40 2.37 2.17
N CYS A 15 -18.14 1.96 2.08
CA CYS A 15 -17.74 0.85 1.22
C CYS A 15 -18.43 -0.40 1.77
N ARG A 16 -19.58 -0.76 1.18
CA ARG A 16 -20.26 -2.04 1.41
C ARG A 16 -19.31 -3.15 0.94
N VAL A 17 -18.59 -3.76 1.88
CA VAL A 17 -17.81 -4.96 1.64
C VAL A 17 -18.70 -6.15 2.02
N ASP A 18 -19.17 -6.89 1.03
CA ASP A 18 -19.94 -8.13 1.22
C ASP A 18 -19.19 -9.11 2.14
N THR A 19 -19.94 -9.76 3.02
CA THR A 19 -19.51 -10.68 4.09
C THR A 19 -18.95 -12.03 3.61
N GLY A 20 -18.38 -12.11 2.41
CA GLY A 20 -17.50 -13.23 2.05
C GLY A 20 -16.15 -13.08 2.76
N THR A 21 -15.35 -14.14 2.85
CA THR A 21 -14.00 -14.12 3.44
C THR A 21 -13.10 -13.11 2.71
N SER A 22 -13.23 -11.84 3.08
CA SER A 22 -12.53 -10.74 2.46
C SER A 22 -11.12 -10.73 3.03
N THR A 23 -10.10 -10.81 2.19
CA THR A 23 -8.73 -10.57 2.63
C THR A 23 -8.35 -9.13 2.32
N LYS A 24 -7.89 -8.40 3.35
CA LYS A 24 -7.33 -7.06 3.18
C LYS A 24 -5.82 -7.16 3.10
N MET A 25 -5.25 -6.53 2.08
CA MET A 25 -3.81 -6.42 1.93
C MET A 25 -3.38 -4.99 1.96
N ALA A 26 -2.51 -4.68 2.91
CA ALA A 26 -1.91 -3.39 3.04
C ALA A 26 -0.42 -3.54 3.25
N GLU A 27 0.26 -2.49 2.88
CA GLU A 27 1.68 -2.32 3.06
C GLU A 27 1.92 -0.84 3.31
N SER A 28 2.93 -0.53 4.12
CA SER A 28 3.28 0.79 4.69
C SER A 28 2.98 0.92 6.20
N SER A 29 4.06 1.03 6.98
CA SER A 29 4.16 1.21 8.44
C SER A 29 3.40 0.18 9.29
N GLY A 30 4.02 -0.26 10.39
CA GLY A 30 3.34 -1.19 11.31
C GLY A 30 2.04 -0.59 11.90
N GLY A 31 1.85 0.73 11.85
CA GLY A 31 0.60 1.40 12.23
C GLY A 31 -0.59 1.05 11.33
N THR A 32 -0.42 1.05 10.01
CA THR A 32 -1.49 0.65 9.07
C THR A 32 -1.88 -0.81 9.29
N ILE A 33 -0.88 -1.68 9.49
CA ILE A 33 -1.08 -3.10 9.76
C ILE A 33 -1.88 -3.28 11.05
N ALA A 34 -1.45 -2.64 12.15
CA ALA A 34 -2.14 -2.71 13.43
C ALA A 34 -3.58 -2.20 13.33
N GLY A 35 -3.80 -1.03 12.71
CA GLY A 35 -5.11 -0.43 12.55
C GLY A 35 -6.08 -1.29 11.73
N LEU A 36 -5.61 -1.90 10.64
CA LEU A 36 -6.41 -2.81 9.83
C LEU A 36 -6.71 -4.12 10.55
N ALA A 37 -5.73 -4.70 11.24
CA ALA A 37 -5.89 -5.94 11.99
C ALA A 37 -6.89 -5.80 13.13
N ILE A 38 -6.72 -4.77 13.97
CA ILE A 38 -7.63 -4.45 15.06
C ILE A 38 -9.01 -4.06 14.51
N GLY A 39 -9.06 -3.14 13.54
CA GLY A 39 -10.31 -2.68 12.94
C GLY A 39 -11.09 -3.82 12.29
N SER A 40 -10.41 -4.75 11.63
CA SER A 40 -11.05 -5.96 11.09
C SER A 40 -11.64 -6.83 12.19
N ARG A 41 -10.86 -7.11 13.25
CA ARG A 41 -11.27 -7.94 14.38
C ARG A 41 -12.46 -7.36 15.15
N LEU A 42 -12.50 -6.05 15.33
CA LEU A 42 -13.59 -5.35 16.03
C LEU A 42 -14.81 -5.13 15.14
N SER A 43 -14.67 -5.24 13.82
CA SER A 43 -15.76 -5.07 12.87
C SER A 43 -16.54 -6.36 12.62
N ASN A 44 -17.77 -6.23 12.10
CA ASN A 44 -18.55 -7.36 11.60
C ASN A 44 -17.95 -8.01 10.33
N LEU A 45 -16.96 -7.38 9.69
CA LEU A 45 -16.35 -7.89 8.48
C LEU A 45 -15.51 -9.15 8.76
N LYS A 46 -14.82 -9.20 9.91
CA LYS A 46 -13.94 -10.31 10.32
C LYS A 46 -13.01 -10.79 9.18
N ALA A 47 -12.49 -9.84 8.41
CA ALA A 47 -11.58 -10.07 7.30
C ALA A 47 -10.24 -10.61 7.80
N ASN A 48 -9.65 -11.56 7.07
CA ASN A 48 -8.26 -11.94 7.30
C ASN A 48 -7.36 -10.81 6.78
N VAL A 49 -6.46 -10.31 7.62
CA VAL A 49 -5.51 -9.27 7.22
C VAL A 49 -4.19 -9.95 6.86
N HIS A 50 -3.73 -9.70 5.63
CA HIS A 50 -2.42 -10.14 5.17
C HIS A 50 -1.59 -8.88 4.88
N ALA A 51 -0.38 -8.81 5.40
CA ALA A 51 0.52 -7.68 5.16
C ALA A 51 1.78 -8.15 4.44
N PHE A 52 2.36 -7.27 3.65
CA PHE A 52 3.61 -7.52 2.93
C PHE A 52 4.67 -6.54 3.41
N SER A 53 5.74 -7.04 4.00
CA SER A 53 6.86 -6.24 4.47
C SER A 53 7.82 -5.92 3.33
N VAL A 54 8.15 -4.65 3.13
CA VAL A 54 9.06 -4.18 2.07
C VAL A 54 10.41 -3.66 2.56
N CYS A 55 10.61 -3.47 3.87
CA CYS A 55 11.83 -2.90 4.44
C CYS A 55 12.51 -3.80 5.47
N ASP A 56 11.78 -4.23 6.50
CA ASP A 56 12.27 -5.09 7.57
C ASP A 56 11.74 -6.52 7.41
N ASP A 57 12.05 -7.41 8.34
CA ASP A 57 11.49 -8.76 8.33
C ASP A 57 10.09 -8.82 8.96
N PRO A 58 9.31 -9.87 8.68
CA PRO A 58 7.98 -10.03 9.28
C PRO A 58 7.95 -10.03 10.81
N ASP A 59 8.98 -10.57 11.48
CA ASP A 59 9.01 -10.65 12.94
C ASP A 59 9.14 -9.26 13.57
N TYR A 60 10.00 -8.40 13.02
CA TYR A 60 10.07 -6.99 13.39
C TYR A 60 8.69 -6.31 13.34
N PHE A 61 7.93 -6.53 12.27
CA PHE A 61 6.59 -5.95 12.15
C PHE A 61 5.56 -6.59 13.08
N HIS A 62 5.64 -7.88 13.33
CA HIS A 62 4.81 -8.52 14.34
C HIS A 62 5.03 -7.92 15.73
N ASP A 63 6.29 -7.67 16.10
CA ASP A 63 6.64 -7.13 17.40
C ASP A 63 6.28 -5.63 17.49
N TYR A 64 6.47 -4.87 16.42
CA TYR A 64 6.01 -3.49 16.32
C TYR A 64 4.49 -3.38 16.46
N VAL A 65 3.74 -4.22 15.74
CA VAL A 65 2.27 -4.30 15.85
C VAL A 65 1.86 -4.75 17.25
N GLN A 66 2.57 -5.69 17.86
CA GLN A 66 2.30 -6.13 19.22
C GLN A 66 2.41 -4.96 20.20
N GLY A 67 3.47 -4.15 20.12
CA GLY A 67 3.62 -2.96 20.97
C GLY A 67 2.48 -1.95 20.84
N LEU A 68 1.95 -1.76 19.62
CA LEU A 68 0.77 -0.90 19.39
C LEU A 68 -0.51 -1.51 19.97
N VAL A 69 -0.70 -2.82 19.83
CA VAL A 69 -1.87 -3.56 20.32
C VAL A 69 -1.88 -3.63 21.85
N ASP A 70 -0.72 -3.80 22.48
CA ASP A 70 -0.58 -3.87 23.94
C ASP A 70 -1.02 -2.58 24.62
N GLY A 71 -0.79 -1.43 23.97
CA GLY A 71 -1.28 -0.12 24.43
C GLY A 71 -2.81 0.00 24.49
N LEU A 72 -3.54 -0.92 23.83
CA LEU A 72 -5.01 -0.99 23.89
C LEU A 72 -5.52 -1.93 24.99
N HIS A 73 -4.63 -2.64 25.69
CA HIS A 73 -4.96 -3.56 26.79
C HIS A 73 -5.98 -4.65 26.43
N GLY A 74 -6.01 -5.08 25.16
CA GLY A 74 -7.00 -6.04 24.66
C GLY A 74 -6.64 -7.52 24.86
N GLY A 75 -5.43 -7.84 25.34
CA GLY A 75 -4.98 -9.23 25.50
C GLY A 75 -4.88 -9.99 24.17
N VAL A 76 -4.50 -9.30 23.10
CA VAL A 76 -4.47 -9.83 21.74
C VAL A 76 -3.03 -9.98 21.25
N SER A 77 -2.70 -11.15 20.70
CA SER A 77 -1.45 -11.35 19.98
C SER A 77 -1.56 -10.81 18.55
N SER A 78 -0.52 -10.08 18.09
CA SER A 78 -0.40 -9.59 16.72
C SER A 78 -0.38 -10.74 15.72
N ARG A 79 0.25 -11.87 16.09
CA ARG A 79 0.37 -13.08 15.26
C ARG A 79 -0.97 -13.80 15.07
N ASP A 80 -1.98 -13.49 15.88
CA ASP A 80 -3.33 -14.06 15.73
C ASP A 80 -4.25 -13.21 14.84
N ILE A 81 -3.89 -11.95 14.58
CA ILE A 81 -4.77 -10.99 13.90
C ILE A 81 -4.26 -10.53 12.53
N VAL A 82 -3.00 -10.79 12.21
CA VAL A 82 -2.41 -10.49 10.90
C VAL A 82 -1.40 -11.56 10.49
N ASP A 83 -1.41 -11.93 9.21
CA ASP A 83 -0.38 -12.74 8.54
C ASP A 83 0.60 -11.80 7.81
N ILE A 84 1.84 -11.68 8.27
CA ILE A 84 2.85 -10.80 7.66
C ILE A 84 3.82 -11.63 6.83
N GLN A 85 3.93 -11.31 5.55
CA GLN A 85 4.81 -11.99 4.59
C GLN A 85 5.92 -11.05 4.13
N ASN A 86 7.05 -11.62 3.72
CA ASN A 86 8.17 -10.84 3.21
C ASN A 86 7.98 -10.55 1.70
N ALA A 87 7.97 -9.27 1.33
CA ALA A 87 7.96 -8.78 -0.05
C ALA A 87 9.09 -7.78 -0.34
N LYS A 88 10.14 -7.77 0.50
CA LYS A 88 11.29 -6.87 0.36
C LYS A 88 12.09 -7.12 -0.90
N GLY A 89 12.10 -8.36 -1.39
CA GLY A 89 12.94 -8.75 -2.52
C GLY A 89 14.43 -8.56 -2.19
N ILE A 90 15.15 -7.85 -3.06
CA ILE A 90 16.59 -7.59 -2.88
C ILE A 90 16.91 -6.51 -1.83
N GLY A 91 15.91 -5.80 -1.32
CA GLY A 91 16.07 -4.81 -0.25
C GLY A 91 15.09 -3.63 -0.35
N TYR A 92 15.11 -2.79 0.67
CA TYR A 92 14.27 -1.59 0.73
C TYR A 92 14.58 -0.64 -0.42
N ALA A 93 13.54 -0.17 -1.10
CA ALA A 93 13.63 0.71 -2.28
C ALA A 93 14.54 0.18 -3.41
N MET A 94 14.89 -1.11 -3.41
CA MET A 94 15.67 -1.75 -4.46
C MET A 94 14.80 -2.73 -5.23
N ASN A 95 14.83 -2.66 -6.55
CA ASN A 95 13.93 -3.43 -7.40
C ASN A 95 14.71 -4.37 -8.33
N THR A 96 14.17 -5.57 -8.46
CA THR A 96 14.45 -6.49 -9.57
C THR A 96 13.75 -6.00 -10.85
N THR A 97 14.21 -6.49 -11.99
CA THR A 97 13.59 -6.19 -13.28
C THR A 97 12.14 -6.68 -13.32
N GLU A 98 11.85 -7.81 -12.67
CA GLU A 98 10.53 -8.44 -12.60
C GLU A 98 9.55 -7.59 -11.80
N GLU A 99 9.98 -7.04 -10.65
CA GLU A 99 9.16 -6.11 -9.86
C GLU A 99 8.80 -4.84 -10.65
N LEU A 100 9.74 -4.27 -11.41
CA LEU A 100 9.48 -3.08 -12.23
C LEU A 100 8.57 -3.39 -13.44
N LYS A 101 8.77 -4.55 -14.09
CA LYS A 101 7.87 -5.03 -15.15
C LYS A 101 6.45 -5.23 -14.63
N PHE A 102 6.30 -5.83 -13.46
CA PHE A 102 5.00 -6.01 -12.82
C PHE A 102 4.28 -4.68 -12.59
N VAL A 103 4.98 -3.67 -12.07
CA VAL A 103 4.39 -2.33 -11.87
C VAL A 103 3.88 -1.74 -13.18
N LYS A 104 4.67 -1.86 -14.27
CA LYS A 104 4.24 -1.44 -15.62
C LYS A 104 3.01 -2.22 -16.08
N GLU A 105 3.02 -3.54 -15.97
CA GLU A 105 1.93 -4.41 -16.44
C GLU A 105 0.62 -4.13 -15.71
N ILE A 106 0.66 -3.89 -14.39
CA ILE A 106 -0.53 -3.50 -13.62
C ILE A 106 -1.08 -2.15 -14.10
N ALA A 107 -0.20 -1.17 -14.33
CA ALA A 107 -0.61 0.13 -14.84
C ALA A 107 -1.25 0.02 -16.24
N GLU A 108 -0.67 -0.78 -17.14
CA GLU A 108 -1.22 -1.02 -18.49
C GLU A 108 -2.55 -1.78 -18.46
N ALA A 109 -2.69 -2.78 -17.59
CA ALA A 109 -3.87 -3.63 -17.54
C ALA A 109 -5.06 -2.97 -16.81
N THR A 110 -4.80 -2.14 -15.81
CA THR A 110 -5.84 -1.64 -14.88
C THR A 110 -5.99 -0.12 -14.86
N GLY A 111 -5.00 0.63 -15.37
CA GLY A 111 -4.92 2.08 -15.20
C GLY A 111 -4.52 2.52 -13.78
N VAL A 112 -4.28 1.58 -12.85
CA VAL A 112 -3.83 1.87 -11.49
C VAL A 112 -2.31 1.90 -11.44
N ILE A 113 -1.74 3.03 -11.02
CA ILE A 113 -0.30 3.22 -10.93
C ILE A 113 0.17 2.83 -9.53
N LEU A 114 0.95 1.75 -9.43
CA LEU A 114 1.61 1.36 -8.20
C LEU A 114 3.01 1.94 -8.15
N ASP A 115 3.45 2.36 -6.96
CA ASP A 115 4.82 2.82 -6.77
C ASP A 115 5.77 1.62 -6.58
N PRO A 116 7.01 1.70 -7.08
CA PRO A 116 7.94 0.58 -7.04
C PRO A 116 8.57 0.34 -5.65
N VAL A 117 8.45 1.27 -4.70
CA VAL A 117 9.09 1.14 -3.38
C VAL A 117 8.19 0.42 -2.40
N TYR A 118 6.90 0.73 -2.43
CA TYR A 118 5.90 0.24 -1.51
C TYR A 118 4.85 -0.60 -2.26
N SER A 119 3.81 0.05 -2.79
CA SER A 119 2.57 -0.60 -3.20
C SER A 119 2.76 -1.62 -4.33
N GLY A 120 3.74 -1.40 -5.20
CA GLY A 120 4.16 -2.31 -6.26
C GLY A 120 4.79 -3.59 -5.70
N LYS A 121 5.68 -3.49 -4.71
CA LYS A 121 6.28 -4.66 -4.05
C LYS A 121 5.23 -5.45 -3.27
N ALA A 122 4.33 -4.76 -2.58
CA ALA A 122 3.23 -5.41 -1.85
C ALA A 122 2.31 -6.20 -2.79
N ALA A 123 1.88 -5.56 -3.89
CA ALA A 123 1.03 -6.21 -4.89
C ALA A 123 1.77 -7.35 -5.61
N TYR A 124 3.07 -7.19 -5.88
CA TYR A 124 3.89 -8.26 -6.47
C TYR A 124 4.00 -9.46 -5.53
N GLY A 125 4.31 -9.22 -4.25
CA GLY A 125 4.36 -10.25 -3.20
C GLY A 125 3.02 -10.97 -3.04
N MET A 126 1.92 -10.23 -3.05
CA MET A 126 0.55 -10.77 -3.05
C MET A 126 0.31 -11.70 -4.24
N MET A 127 0.56 -11.23 -5.45
CA MET A 127 0.32 -12.02 -6.66
C MET A 127 1.18 -13.29 -6.69
N LYS A 128 2.43 -13.19 -6.21
CA LYS A 128 3.33 -14.33 -6.05
C LYS A 128 2.78 -15.34 -5.02
N ALA A 129 2.40 -14.89 -3.83
CA ALA A 129 1.84 -15.75 -2.78
C ALA A 129 0.52 -16.43 -3.21
N MET A 130 -0.28 -15.76 -4.04
CA MET A 130 -1.49 -16.34 -4.63
C MET A 130 -1.17 -17.41 -5.67
N SER A 131 -0.17 -17.16 -6.51
CA SER A 131 0.28 -18.10 -7.53
C SER A 131 0.93 -19.35 -6.94
N GLU A 132 1.65 -19.20 -5.83
CA GLU A 132 2.30 -20.32 -5.12
C GLU A 132 1.30 -21.23 -4.39
N ASN A 133 0.16 -20.69 -3.93
CA ASN A 133 -0.88 -21.50 -3.29
C ASN A 133 -2.30 -21.12 -3.74
N PRO A 134 -2.70 -21.42 -4.98
CA PRO A 134 -3.98 -20.98 -5.54
C PRO A 134 -5.20 -21.49 -4.73
N LYS A 135 -5.11 -22.73 -4.21
CA LYS A 135 -6.18 -23.35 -3.41
C LYS A 135 -6.49 -22.59 -2.13
N LYS A 136 -5.50 -21.92 -1.52
CA LYS A 136 -5.73 -21.06 -0.33
C LYS A 136 -6.69 -19.91 -0.64
N TRP A 137 -6.69 -19.43 -1.88
CA TRP A 137 -7.37 -18.21 -2.31
C TRP A 137 -8.64 -18.46 -3.13
N GLU A 138 -8.88 -19.70 -3.54
CA GLU A 138 -10.06 -20.10 -4.31
C GLU A 138 -11.36 -19.74 -3.59
N GLY A 139 -12.29 -19.10 -4.31
CA GLY A 139 -13.58 -18.63 -3.78
C GLY A 139 -13.51 -17.45 -2.81
N ARG A 140 -12.32 -16.87 -2.54
CA ARG A 140 -12.17 -15.71 -1.65
C ARG A 140 -12.30 -14.40 -2.42
N LYS A 141 -12.86 -13.38 -1.75
CA LYS A 141 -12.83 -12.00 -2.25
C LYS A 141 -11.58 -11.33 -1.71
N VAL A 142 -10.81 -10.71 -2.59
CA VAL A 142 -9.53 -10.09 -2.25
C VAL A 142 -9.65 -8.58 -2.42
N LEU A 143 -9.28 -7.83 -1.39
CA LEU A 143 -9.18 -6.37 -1.43
C LEU A 143 -7.72 -5.95 -1.19
N PHE A 144 -7.09 -5.45 -2.25
CA PHE A 144 -5.81 -4.76 -2.14
C PHE A 144 -6.04 -3.28 -1.77
N ILE A 145 -5.38 -2.79 -0.73
CA ILE A 145 -5.43 -1.40 -0.28
C ILE A 145 -4.23 -0.68 -0.86
N HIS A 146 -4.47 0.14 -1.88
CA HIS A 146 -3.43 0.98 -2.46
C HIS A 146 -3.12 2.14 -1.52
N THR A 147 -1.93 2.10 -0.89
CA THR A 147 -1.49 3.06 0.12
C THR A 147 -0.81 4.32 -0.45
N GLY A 148 -0.97 4.57 -1.76
CA GLY A 148 -0.37 5.70 -2.45
C GLY A 148 1.09 5.42 -2.86
N GLY A 149 1.98 6.36 -2.58
CA GLY A 149 3.42 6.23 -2.87
C GLY A 149 3.86 6.71 -4.25
N LEU A 150 2.96 7.29 -5.06
CA LEU A 150 3.20 7.67 -6.47
C LEU A 150 4.53 8.40 -6.72
N LEU A 151 4.97 9.24 -5.79
CA LEU A 151 6.23 9.98 -5.88
C LEU A 151 7.47 9.06 -5.92
N GLY A 152 7.38 7.83 -5.41
CA GLY A 152 8.46 6.83 -5.48
C GLY A 152 8.82 6.42 -6.91
N LEU A 153 7.99 6.72 -7.91
CA LEU A 153 8.35 6.55 -9.32
C LEU A 153 9.47 7.48 -9.78
N PHE A 154 9.57 8.69 -9.22
CA PHE A 154 10.60 9.65 -9.64
C PHE A 154 12.01 9.10 -9.40
N ASP A 155 12.23 8.41 -8.28
CA ASP A 155 13.51 7.76 -7.95
C ASP A 155 13.86 6.59 -8.88
N LYS A 156 12.86 6.06 -9.60
CA LYS A 156 12.99 4.91 -10.49
C LYS A 156 12.87 5.26 -11.97
N THR A 157 12.85 6.55 -12.30
CA THR A 157 12.65 7.05 -13.66
C THR A 157 13.59 6.40 -14.67
N ASP A 158 14.90 6.34 -14.39
CA ASP A 158 15.88 5.78 -15.33
C ASP A 158 15.72 4.27 -15.50
N GLN A 159 15.42 3.55 -14.40
CA GLN A 159 15.20 2.10 -14.43
C GLN A 159 13.91 1.77 -15.20
N MET A 160 12.85 2.55 -14.97
CA MET A 160 11.57 2.43 -15.65
C MET A 160 11.66 2.84 -17.12
N GLY A 161 12.48 3.85 -17.46
CA GLY A 161 12.63 4.35 -18.82
C GLY A 161 12.99 3.25 -19.83
N SER A 162 13.79 2.27 -19.42
CA SER A 162 14.12 1.09 -20.25
C SER A 162 12.92 0.16 -20.53
N LEU A 163 11.87 0.23 -19.70
CA LEU A 163 10.68 -0.62 -19.75
C LEU A 163 9.49 0.09 -20.41
N VAL A 164 9.33 1.40 -20.19
CA VAL A 164 8.28 2.22 -20.80
C VAL A 164 8.78 2.83 -22.11
N GLY A 165 8.66 2.05 -23.20
CA GLY A 165 9.09 2.32 -24.59
C GLY A 165 9.34 3.78 -25.01
N ASN A 166 8.51 4.32 -25.92
CA ASN A 166 8.71 5.67 -26.50
C ASN A 166 8.41 6.81 -25.51
N TRP A 167 8.87 6.71 -24.28
CA TRP A 167 8.77 7.80 -23.33
C TRP A 167 9.87 8.82 -23.58
N CYS A 168 9.48 10.09 -23.58
CA CYS A 168 10.42 11.21 -23.61
C CYS A 168 10.27 11.94 -22.28
N LYS A 169 11.38 12.13 -21.57
CA LYS A 169 11.38 12.97 -20.37
C LYS A 169 10.91 14.36 -20.77
N MET A 170 9.85 14.83 -20.12
CA MET A 170 9.32 16.15 -20.41
C MET A 170 10.35 17.20 -19.96
N ASP A 171 10.92 17.92 -20.92
CA ASP A 171 11.79 19.06 -20.64
C ASP A 171 10.94 20.22 -20.09
N ILE A 172 10.90 20.31 -18.76
CA ILE A 172 10.35 21.47 -18.06
C ILE A 172 11.41 22.56 -18.15
N ARG A 173 11.28 23.44 -19.15
CA ARG A 173 12.06 24.67 -19.19
C ARG A 173 11.64 25.50 -17.98
N ASP A 174 12.55 25.74 -17.04
CA ASP A 174 12.33 26.65 -15.91
C ASP A 174 12.08 28.07 -16.47
N SER A 175 10.83 28.38 -16.77
CA SER A 175 10.40 29.72 -17.23
C SER A 175 10.17 30.69 -16.08
N ILE A 176 10.49 30.29 -14.85
CA ILE A 176 10.45 31.16 -13.67
C ILE A 176 11.91 31.41 -13.27
N PRO A 177 12.49 32.57 -13.62
CA PRO A 177 13.75 32.99 -13.05
C PRO A 177 13.62 32.95 -11.54
N ARG A 178 14.48 32.17 -10.88
CA ARG A 178 14.67 32.31 -9.44
C ARG A 178 15.10 33.76 -9.21
N LYS A 179 14.24 34.58 -8.59
CA LYS A 179 14.68 35.85 -8.01
C LYS A 179 15.70 35.49 -6.94
N ASP A 180 16.94 35.80 -7.26
CA ASP A 180 18.05 36.04 -6.37
C ASP A 180 17.58 36.44 -4.97
N GLY A 181 17.67 35.51 -4.02
CA GLY A 181 17.55 35.80 -2.59
C GLY A 181 16.50 35.04 -1.78
N THR A 182 15.70 34.13 -2.35
CA THR A 182 14.75 33.34 -1.53
C THR A 182 15.12 31.86 -1.44
N GLY A 183 15.77 31.52 -0.32
CA GLY A 183 15.55 30.28 0.42
C GLY A 183 16.23 29.00 -0.08
N LYS A 184 17.43 28.70 0.43
CA LYS A 184 17.76 27.33 0.83
C LYS A 184 17.10 27.08 2.19
N MET A 185 15.97 26.40 2.19
CA MET A 185 15.60 25.50 3.27
C MET A 185 15.08 24.24 2.60
N PHE A 186 15.55 23.10 3.12
CA PHE A 186 15.50 21.73 2.58
C PHE A 186 16.63 21.39 1.62
#